data_AF-A0A822AQ26-F1
#
_entry.id   AF-A0A822AQ26-F1
#
_cell.length_a   1.000
_cell.length_b   1.000
_cell.length_c   1.000
_cell.angle_alpha   90.00
_cell.angle_beta   90.00
_cell.angle_gamma   90.00
#
_symmetry.space_group_name_H-M   'P 1'
#
loop_
_entity.id
_entity.type
_entity.pdbx_description
1 polymer ?
#
loop_
_entity_poly.entity_id
_entity_poly.type
_entity_poly.pdbx_seq_one_letter_code
_entity_poly.pdbx_strand_id
1 'polypeptide(L)'
;PVLTHIDKNLKKQIDERERLFLLYESEGKISDIVHDPSQHAPRLSTTDPNCIDHYGFIHEQPTKSLSINERKQIHQEIKRSARWNKMLRKAHHTITRDNEQLRRRMFKGLPGTLRGAFWSRLFDLDEQLRVNKGYYDILKKKAKLSSTYLNQIDLDVHRTYRNHQMFCNRYCMRQKHLFSILAAYRYFH
;
A
#
# COMPACT_ATOMS: atom_id res chain seq x y z
N PRO A 1 -39.46 -36.37 -5.18
CA PRO A 1 -39.05 -35.50 -6.32
C PRO A 1 -38.78 -34.02 -5.98
N VAL A 2 -38.79 -33.61 -4.70
CA VAL A 2 -38.64 -32.19 -4.28
C VAL A 2 -37.20 -31.82 -3.85
N LEU A 3 -36.26 -32.79 -3.89
CA LEU A 3 -34.87 -32.59 -3.48
C LEU A 3 -33.88 -32.36 -4.64
N THR A 4 -34.36 -32.07 -5.86
CA THR A 4 -33.48 -31.84 -7.03
C THR A 4 -33.38 -30.38 -7.47
N HIS A 5 -34.06 -29.45 -6.79
CA HIS A 5 -34.07 -28.03 -7.17
C HIS A 5 -33.20 -27.11 -6.30
N ILE A 6 -32.61 -27.62 -5.21
CA ILE A 6 -31.77 -26.82 -4.31
C ILE A 6 -30.28 -26.87 -4.72
N ASP A 7 -29.84 -27.88 -5.48
CA ASP A 7 -28.40 -28.18 -5.64
C ASP A 7 -27.77 -27.86 -7.01
N LYS A 8 -28.37 -26.94 -7.79
CA LYS A 8 -27.74 -26.43 -9.02
C LYS A 8 -27.43 -24.94 -9.02
N ASN A 9 -27.96 -24.18 -8.07
CA ASN A 9 -27.78 -22.71 -8.02
C ASN A 9 -26.67 -22.24 -7.07
N LEU A 10 -26.15 -23.11 -6.20
CA LEU A 10 -25.03 -22.78 -5.31
C LEU A 10 -23.66 -22.81 -6.03
N LYS A 11 -23.64 -23.39 -7.24
CA LYS A 11 -22.54 -23.28 -8.23
C LYS A 11 -22.84 -22.19 -9.27
N LYS A 12 -23.41 -21.06 -8.88
CA LYS A 12 -23.00 -19.82 -9.55
C LYS A 12 -21.52 -19.66 -9.21
N GLN A 13 -20.69 -20.21 -10.10
CA GLN A 13 -19.24 -20.05 -10.19
C GLN A 13 -18.88 -18.72 -9.53
N ILE A 14 -18.22 -18.76 -8.37
CA ILE A 14 -17.84 -17.55 -7.61
C ILE A 14 -17.35 -16.56 -8.66
N ASP A 15 -18.05 -15.43 -8.80
CA ASP A 15 -17.68 -14.43 -9.80
C ASP A 15 -16.18 -14.17 -9.61
N GLU A 16 -15.40 -14.16 -10.68
CA GLU A 16 -13.95 -14.05 -10.60
C GLU A 16 -13.53 -12.83 -9.74
N ARG A 17 -14.37 -11.80 -9.75
CA ARG A 17 -14.32 -10.61 -8.90
C ARG A 17 -14.46 -10.93 -7.41
N GLU A 18 -15.50 -11.66 -7.02
CA GLU A 18 -15.75 -12.04 -5.63
C GLU A 18 -14.62 -12.91 -5.10
N ARG A 19 -14.10 -13.81 -5.94
CA ARG A 19 -12.95 -14.66 -5.64
C ARG A 19 -11.72 -13.86 -5.20
N LEU A 20 -11.32 -12.82 -5.94
CA LEU A 20 -10.16 -12.01 -5.55
C LEU A 20 -10.40 -11.30 -4.22
N PHE A 21 -11.58 -10.71 -4.02
CA PHE A 21 -11.90 -10.05 -2.75
C PHE A 21 -11.84 -11.03 -1.56
N LEU A 22 -12.37 -12.24 -1.71
CA LEU A 22 -12.31 -13.25 -0.67
C LEU A 22 -10.86 -13.64 -0.36
N LEU A 23 -10.00 -13.83 -1.37
CA LEU A 23 -8.58 -14.14 -1.18
C LEU A 23 -7.85 -13.03 -0.41
N TYR A 24 -8.06 -11.76 -0.76
CA TYR A 24 -7.47 -10.63 -0.03
C TYR A 24 -8.06 -10.44 1.38
N GLU A 25 -9.35 -10.69 1.57
CA GLU A 25 -10.01 -10.58 2.87
C GLU A 25 -9.55 -11.69 3.83
N SER A 26 -9.38 -12.91 3.32
CA SER A 26 -8.92 -14.07 4.09
C SER A 26 -7.40 -14.16 4.22
N GLU A 27 -6.64 -13.21 3.66
CA GLU A 27 -5.17 -13.27 3.61
C GLU A 27 -4.65 -14.55 2.95
N GLY A 28 -5.35 -15.02 1.91
CA GLY A 28 -5.00 -16.24 1.18
C GLY A 28 -5.35 -17.56 1.88
N LYS A 29 -5.90 -17.55 3.11
CA LYS A 29 -6.22 -18.79 3.86
C LYS A 29 -7.20 -19.73 3.16
N ILE A 30 -7.96 -19.23 2.19
CA ILE A 30 -8.92 -20.03 1.42
C ILE A 30 -8.39 -20.42 0.04
N SER A 31 -7.09 -20.23 -0.25
CA SER A 31 -6.50 -20.53 -1.56
C SER A 31 -6.68 -21.98 -2.01
N ASP A 32 -6.87 -22.90 -1.07
CA ASP A 32 -7.09 -24.33 -1.36
C ASP A 32 -8.52 -24.60 -1.84
N ILE A 33 -9.45 -23.72 -1.49
CA ILE A 33 -10.89 -23.83 -1.80
C ILE A 33 -11.23 -22.94 -3.01
N VAL A 34 -10.63 -21.76 -3.06
CA VAL A 34 -10.77 -20.78 -4.13
C VAL A 34 -9.47 -20.77 -4.90
N HIS A 35 -9.50 -21.16 -6.18
CA HIS A 35 -8.33 -21.12 -7.06
C HIS A 35 -7.56 -19.81 -6.86
N ASP A 36 -6.24 -19.80 -6.88
CA ASP A 36 -5.46 -18.57 -6.78
C ASP A 36 -4.51 -18.52 -7.99
N PRO A 37 -4.55 -17.47 -8.84
CA PRO A 37 -3.73 -17.42 -10.06
C PRO A 37 -2.22 -17.35 -9.75
N SER A 38 -1.85 -17.10 -8.50
CA SER A 38 -0.51 -16.80 -8.03
C SER A 38 0.06 -17.81 -7.02
N GLN A 39 -0.58 -18.99 -6.88
CA GLN A 39 -0.18 -20.03 -5.90
C GLN A 39 1.29 -20.46 -5.99
N HIS A 40 1.91 -20.32 -7.18
CA HIS A 40 3.26 -20.80 -7.44
C HIS A 40 4.33 -19.71 -7.35
N ALA A 41 3.97 -18.50 -6.93
CA ALA A 41 4.94 -17.42 -6.89
C ALA A 41 5.96 -17.62 -5.77
N PRO A 42 7.28 -17.62 -6.08
CA PRO A 42 8.29 -17.78 -5.07
C PRO A 42 8.21 -16.66 -4.02
N ARG A 43 8.25 -17.05 -2.75
CA ARG A 43 8.41 -16.12 -1.64
C ARG A 43 9.85 -15.66 -1.62
N LEU A 44 10.06 -14.38 -1.92
CA LEU A 44 11.29 -13.68 -1.54
C LEU A 44 11.20 -13.38 -0.04
N SER A 45 11.44 -14.40 0.78
CA SER A 45 11.55 -14.26 2.23
C SER A 45 12.91 -14.75 2.66
N THR A 46 13.67 -13.89 3.31
CA THR A 46 14.89 -14.27 4.03
C THR A 46 14.57 -14.36 5.51
N THR A 47 15.15 -15.33 6.21
CA THR A 47 15.16 -15.39 7.67
C THR A 47 16.33 -14.63 8.28
N ASP A 48 17.31 -14.22 7.46
CA ASP A 48 18.48 -13.46 7.90
C ASP A 48 18.18 -11.95 7.92
N PRO A 49 18.15 -11.32 9.11
CA PRO A 49 17.95 -9.87 9.22
C PRO A 49 19.05 -9.07 8.52
N ASN A 50 20.25 -9.63 8.35
CA ASN A 50 21.36 -8.93 7.69
C ASN A 50 21.14 -8.77 6.20
N CYS A 51 20.23 -9.55 5.60
CA CYS A 51 19.85 -9.41 4.20
C CYS A 51 18.75 -8.36 3.98
N ILE A 52 18.33 -7.62 5.01
CA ILE A 52 17.30 -6.58 4.91
C ILE A 52 17.94 -5.21 5.14
N ASP A 53 17.81 -4.29 4.19
CA ASP A 53 18.33 -2.93 4.34
C ASP A 53 17.44 -2.05 5.22
N HIS A 54 17.91 -0.83 5.53
CA HIS A 54 17.18 0.10 6.39
C HIS A 54 15.86 0.63 5.80
N TYR A 55 15.62 0.41 4.50
CA TYR A 55 14.34 0.70 3.87
C TYR A 55 13.39 -0.51 3.88
N GLY A 56 13.88 -1.71 4.20
CA GLY A 56 13.10 -2.94 4.25
C GLY A 56 13.18 -3.78 2.98
N PHE A 57 14.10 -3.48 2.06
CA PHE A 57 14.35 -4.33 0.90
C PHE A 57 15.26 -5.51 1.27
N ILE A 58 14.93 -6.66 0.69
CA ILE A 58 15.56 -7.96 0.85
C ILE A 58 16.58 -8.11 -0.28
N HIS A 59 17.81 -8.44 0.11
CA HIS A 59 18.96 -8.66 -0.76
C HIS A 59 19.41 -10.12 -0.71
N GLU A 60 19.97 -10.63 -1.80
CA GLU A 60 20.46 -12.02 -1.86
C GLU A 60 21.69 -12.25 -0.99
N GLN A 61 22.51 -11.21 -0.84
CA GLN A 61 23.70 -11.21 0.01
C GLN A 61 23.45 -10.33 1.24
N PRO A 62 24.10 -10.63 2.38
CA PRO A 62 24.05 -9.76 3.55
C PRO A 62 24.39 -8.33 3.15
N THR A 63 23.53 -7.40 3.58
CA THR A 63 23.76 -5.99 3.38
C THR A 63 25.08 -5.62 4.04
N LYS A 64 25.91 -4.90 3.30
CA LYS A 64 27.13 -4.32 3.89
C LYS A 64 26.70 -3.37 4.99
N SER A 65 27.48 -3.31 6.06
CA SER A 65 27.28 -2.29 7.08
C SER A 65 27.20 -0.90 6.42
N LEU A 66 26.31 -0.03 6.91
CA LEU A 66 26.12 1.31 6.35
C LEU A 66 27.46 2.00 6.11
N SER A 67 27.66 2.46 4.87
CA SER A 67 28.83 3.23 4.47
C SER A 67 28.92 4.53 5.28
N ILE A 68 30.11 5.13 5.32
CA ILE A 68 30.33 6.44 5.96
C ILE A 68 29.38 7.49 5.37
N ASN A 69 29.09 7.42 4.06
CA ASN A 69 28.20 8.34 3.38
C ASN A 69 26.74 8.15 3.81
N GLU A 70 26.25 6.91 3.90
CA GLU A 70 24.89 6.62 4.38
C GLU A 70 24.69 7.05 5.84
N ARG A 71 25.68 6.77 6.71
CA ARG A 71 25.64 7.24 8.11
C ARG A 71 25.59 8.77 8.18
N LYS A 72 26.37 9.46 7.36
CA LYS A 72 26.33 10.93 7.25
C LYS A 72 24.95 11.41 6.76
N GLN A 73 24.35 10.75 5.77
CA GLN A 73 23.01 11.09 5.26
C GLN A 73 21.93 10.90 6.33
N ILE A 74 21.93 9.77 7.05
CA ILE A 74 21.00 9.50 8.15
C ILE A 74 21.13 10.58 9.24
N HIS A 75 22.36 10.92 9.63
CA HIS A 75 22.60 11.96 10.61
C HIS A 75 22.13 13.35 10.14
N GLN A 76 22.32 13.67 8.86
CA GLN A 76 21.77 14.89 8.26
C GLN A 76 20.24 14.88 8.24
N GLU A 77 19.61 13.74 7.94
CA GLU A 77 18.16 13.58 7.97
C GLU A 77 17.60 13.82 9.37
N ILE A 78 18.21 13.24 10.41
CA ILE A 78 17.86 13.49 11.82
C ILE A 78 17.93 15.00 12.15
N LYS A 79 19.02 15.66 11.78
CA LYS A 79 19.17 17.12 11.96
C LYS A 79 18.10 17.91 11.20
N ARG A 80 17.72 17.47 9.99
CA ARG A 80 16.65 18.09 9.21
C ARG A 80 15.29 17.87 9.86
N SER A 81 15.01 16.69 10.44
CA SER A 81 13.75 16.36 11.11
C SER A 81 13.39 17.34 12.22
N ALA A 82 14.35 17.76 13.05
CA ALA A 82 14.10 18.77 14.08
C ALA A 82 13.64 20.12 13.49
N ARG A 83 14.28 20.56 12.40
CA ARG A 83 13.94 21.82 11.71
C ARG A 83 12.59 21.74 11.01
N TRP A 84 12.31 20.61 10.35
CA TRP A 84 11.03 20.33 9.71
C TRP A 84 9.89 20.27 10.74
N ASN A 85 10.10 19.60 11.87
CA ASN A 85 9.14 19.57 12.97
C ASN A 85 8.81 20.97 13.49
N LYS A 86 9.82 21.82 13.71
CA LYS A 86 9.58 23.22 14.12
C LYS A 86 8.72 23.98 13.12
N MET A 87 8.94 23.74 11.82
CA MET A 87 8.17 24.38 10.76
C MET A 87 6.73 23.82 10.67
N LEU A 88 6.56 22.50 10.77
CA LEU A 88 5.24 21.85 10.79
C LEU A 88 4.41 22.26 12.01
N ARG A 89 5.02 22.65 13.13
CA ARG A 89 4.30 23.19 14.29
C ARG A 89 3.82 24.62 14.10
N LYS A 90 4.33 25.36 13.11
CA LYS A 90 3.79 26.69 12.76
C LYS A 90 2.39 26.53 12.16
N ALA A 91 1.65 27.62 12.13
CA ALA A 91 0.27 27.66 11.67
C ALA A 91 0.10 27.03 10.27
N HIS A 92 -1.07 26.43 10.05
CA HIS A 92 -1.42 25.63 8.88
C HIS A 92 -1.15 26.36 7.55
N HIS A 93 -1.44 27.66 7.49
CA HIS A 93 -1.23 28.52 6.32
C HIS A 93 0.24 28.68 5.90
N THR A 94 1.20 28.16 6.68
CA THR A 94 2.62 28.18 6.30
C THR A 94 3.01 27.00 5.40
N ILE A 95 2.17 25.96 5.34
CA ILE A 95 2.38 24.78 4.48
C ILE A 95 1.56 24.94 3.20
N THR A 96 2.01 25.84 2.32
CA THR A 96 1.38 26.12 1.04
C THR A 96 2.42 26.05 -0.08
N ARG A 97 1.95 25.79 -1.30
CA ARG A 97 2.83 25.71 -2.49
C ARG A 97 3.53 27.04 -2.80
N ASP A 98 2.93 28.14 -2.39
CA ASP A 98 3.44 29.50 -2.65
C ASP A 98 4.53 29.94 -1.66
N ASN A 99 4.74 29.19 -0.58
CA ASN A 99 5.79 29.48 0.38
C ASN A 99 7.17 29.11 -0.20
N GLU A 100 7.92 30.11 -0.65
CA GLU A 100 9.24 29.91 -1.23
C GLU A 100 10.25 29.28 -0.26
N GLN A 101 10.18 29.62 1.03
CA GLN A 101 11.04 29.04 2.06
C GLN A 101 10.77 27.53 2.22
N LEU A 102 9.50 27.12 2.16
CA LEU A 102 9.11 25.72 2.16
C LEU A 102 9.63 25.01 0.91
N ARG A 103 9.44 25.60 -0.27
CA ARG A 103 9.91 25.04 -1.55
C ARG A 103 11.43 24.78 -1.55
N ARG A 104 12.22 25.76 -1.11
CA ARG A 104 13.69 25.62 -0.98
C ARG A 104 14.09 24.50 0.00
N ARG A 105 13.27 24.21 1.01
CA ARG A 105 13.51 23.11 1.95
C ARG A 105 13.10 21.76 1.37
N MET A 106 12.00 21.70 0.61
CA MET A 106 11.56 20.49 -0.10
C MET A 106 12.64 19.97 -1.04
N PHE A 107 13.35 20.85 -1.76
CA PHE A 107 14.49 20.46 -2.61
C PHE A 107 15.65 19.82 -1.82
N LYS A 108 15.78 20.08 -0.51
CA LYS A 108 16.77 19.42 0.37
C LYS A 108 16.28 18.08 0.90
N GLY A 109 15.03 17.72 0.63
CA GLY A 109 14.39 16.49 1.08
C GLY A 109 13.57 16.68 2.36
N LEU A 110 12.36 16.11 2.30
CA LEU A 110 11.47 15.90 3.43
C LEU A 110 11.88 14.59 4.14
N PRO A 111 12.22 14.63 5.44
CA PRO A 111 12.54 13.44 6.22
C PRO A 111 11.43 12.41 6.16
N GLY A 112 11.79 11.14 6.03
CA GLY A 112 10.84 10.04 5.86
C GLY A 112 9.76 10.00 6.93
N THR A 113 10.16 10.21 8.19
CA THR A 113 9.28 10.22 9.37
C THR A 113 8.22 11.32 9.34
N LEU A 114 8.43 12.39 8.56
CA LEU A 114 7.53 13.54 8.49
C LEU A 114 6.68 13.59 7.22
N ARG A 115 6.91 12.66 6.27
CA ARG A 115 6.19 12.64 4.99
C ARG A 115 4.68 12.54 5.18
N GLY A 116 4.23 11.60 6.01
CA GLY A 116 2.80 11.42 6.28
C GLY A 116 2.14 12.70 6.78
N ALA A 117 2.64 13.26 7.89
CA ALA A 117 2.08 14.47 8.47
C ALA A 117 2.15 15.69 7.53
N PHE A 118 3.25 15.84 6.79
CA PHE A 118 3.41 16.95 5.85
C PHE A 118 2.43 16.85 4.67
N TRP A 119 2.34 15.69 4.01
CA TRP A 119 1.43 15.51 2.88
C TRP A 119 -0.03 15.57 3.31
N SER A 120 -0.37 15.02 4.48
CA SER A 120 -1.70 15.17 5.06
C SER A 120 -2.11 16.62 5.21
N ARG A 121 -1.18 17.47 5.65
CA ARG A 121 -1.41 18.91 5.80
C ARG A 121 -1.47 19.65 4.47
N LEU A 122 -0.54 19.35 3.55
CA LEU A 122 -0.48 20.03 2.25
C LEU A 122 -1.75 19.80 1.41
N PHE A 123 -2.35 18.62 1.52
CA PHE A 123 -3.56 18.25 0.77
C PHE A 123 -4.85 18.35 1.59
N ASP A 124 -4.80 18.98 2.77
CA ASP A 124 -5.96 19.13 3.66
C ASP A 124 -6.71 17.80 3.90
N LEU A 125 -5.98 16.70 4.10
CA LEU A 125 -6.58 15.36 4.14
C LEU A 125 -7.64 15.23 5.23
N ASP A 126 -7.50 15.92 6.36
CA ASP A 126 -8.51 15.90 7.43
C ASP A 126 -9.85 16.47 6.94
N GLU A 127 -9.82 17.57 6.19
CA GLU A 127 -11.00 18.18 5.58
C GLU A 127 -11.56 17.31 4.45
N GLN A 128 -10.68 16.77 3.60
CA GLN A 128 -11.09 15.85 2.52
C GLN A 128 -11.75 14.58 3.08
N LEU A 129 -11.24 14.03 4.18
CA LEU A 129 -11.83 12.87 4.84
C LEU A 129 -13.18 13.20 5.50
N ARG A 130 -13.33 14.42 6.02
CA ARG A 130 -14.58 14.91 6.61
C ARG A 130 -15.66 15.08 5.53
N VAL A 131 -15.32 15.74 4.43
CA VAL A 131 -16.24 16.02 3.31
C VAL A 131 -16.62 14.74 2.57
N ASN A 132 -15.66 13.84 2.35
CA ASN A 132 -15.86 12.60 1.58
C ASN A 132 -16.04 11.36 2.47
N LYS A 133 -16.58 11.53 3.68
CA LYS A 133 -16.74 10.44 4.65
C LYS A 133 -17.53 9.27 4.03
N GLY A 134 -16.96 8.07 4.09
CA GLY A 134 -17.59 6.84 3.56
C GLY A 134 -17.53 6.69 2.03
N TYR A 135 -17.08 7.70 1.29
CA TYR A 135 -17.01 7.64 -0.17
C TYR A 135 -16.06 6.54 -0.66
N TYR A 136 -14.90 6.38 -0.01
CA TYR A 136 -13.95 5.30 -0.31
C TYR A 136 -14.56 3.91 -0.18
N ASP A 137 -15.38 3.67 0.86
CA ASP A 137 -16.05 2.38 1.04
C ASP A 137 -17.10 2.11 -0.04
N ILE A 138 -17.79 3.15 -0.49
CA ILE A 138 -18.71 3.07 -1.63
C ILE A 138 -17.94 2.69 -2.90
N LEU A 139 -16.80 3.34 -3.18
CA LEU A 139 -15.96 3.03 -4.33
C LEU A 139 -15.47 1.58 -4.30
N LYS A 140 -15.00 1.10 -3.13
CA LYS A 140 -14.57 -0.30 -2.96
C LYS A 140 -15.71 -1.29 -3.25
N LYS A 141 -16.91 -1.04 -2.71
CA LYS A 141 -18.09 -1.89 -2.95
C LYS A 141 -18.46 -1.92 -4.43
N LYS A 142 -18.47 -0.76 -5.09
CA LYS A 142 -18.76 -0.65 -6.52
C LYS A 142 -17.71 -1.35 -7.37
N ALA A 143 -16.42 -1.22 -7.02
CA ALA A 143 -15.33 -1.94 -7.68
C ALA A 143 -15.49 -3.46 -7.56
N LYS A 144 -15.88 -3.96 -6.37
CA LYS A 144 -16.19 -5.39 -6.16
C LYS A 144 -17.31 -5.89 -7.08
N LEU A 145 -18.35 -5.08 -7.27
CA LEU A 145 -19.54 -5.47 -8.03
C LEU A 145 -19.39 -5.39 -9.55
N SER A 146 -18.55 -4.47 -10.05
CA SER A 146 -18.59 -4.09 -11.48
C SER A 146 -17.25 -3.97 -12.18
N SER A 147 -16.13 -3.94 -11.47
CA SER A 147 -14.83 -3.71 -12.11
C SER A 147 -14.41 -4.89 -12.98
N THR A 148 -13.95 -4.60 -14.19
CA THR A 148 -13.35 -5.56 -15.13
C THR A 148 -11.82 -5.61 -15.02
N TYR A 149 -11.21 -4.77 -14.17
CA TYR A 149 -9.76 -4.60 -14.06
C TYR A 149 -9.14 -5.34 -12.88
N LEU A 150 -9.93 -6.03 -12.04
CA LEU A 150 -9.46 -6.61 -10.80
C LEU A 150 -8.35 -7.65 -11.01
N ASN A 151 -8.43 -8.46 -12.07
CA ASN A 151 -7.39 -9.43 -12.42
C ASN A 151 -6.06 -8.74 -12.79
N GLN A 152 -6.12 -7.67 -13.59
CA GLN A 152 -4.92 -6.92 -13.96
C GLN A 152 -4.30 -6.23 -12.74
N ILE A 153 -5.13 -5.62 -11.88
CA ILE A 153 -4.69 -5.03 -10.62
C ILE A 153 -4.05 -6.09 -9.74
N ASP A 154 -4.62 -7.30 -9.67
CA ASP A 154 -4.06 -8.40 -8.88
C ASP A 154 -2.67 -8.81 -9.37
N LEU A 155 -2.51 -8.98 -10.68
CA LEU A 155 -1.21 -9.26 -11.31
C LEU A 155 -0.19 -8.15 -11.04
N ASP A 156 -0.61 -6.89 -11.09
CA ASP A 156 0.23 -5.73 -10.81
C ASP A 156 0.65 -5.64 -9.34
N VAL A 157 -0.27 -5.88 -8.42
CA VAL A 157 0.02 -5.98 -6.99
C VAL A 157 0.98 -7.14 -6.73
N HIS A 158 0.78 -8.27 -7.40
CA HIS A 158 1.61 -9.46 -7.27
C HIS A 158 3.06 -9.25 -7.74
N ARG A 159 3.32 -8.33 -8.68
CA ARG A 159 4.69 -8.02 -9.14
C ARG A 159 5.31 -6.78 -8.47
N THR A 160 4.57 -6.10 -7.59
CA THR A 160 5.01 -4.86 -6.95
C THR A 160 5.83 -5.13 -5.68
N TYR A 161 7.03 -4.53 -5.61
CA TYR A 161 7.94 -4.55 -4.44
C TYR A 161 8.17 -5.94 -3.84
N ARG A 162 8.34 -6.97 -4.68
CA ARG A 162 8.45 -8.36 -4.23
C ARG A 162 9.67 -8.65 -3.37
N ASN A 163 10.73 -7.88 -3.54
CA ASN A 163 11.92 -7.88 -2.72
C ASN A 163 11.80 -6.95 -1.49
N HIS A 164 10.61 -6.59 -1.03
CA HIS A 164 10.45 -5.75 0.16
C HIS A 164 9.67 -6.49 1.24
N GLN A 165 10.13 -6.47 2.50
CA GLN A 165 9.54 -7.23 3.61
C GLN A 165 8.03 -7.02 3.79
N MET A 166 7.57 -5.80 3.49
CA MET A 166 6.15 -5.44 3.58
C MET A 166 5.27 -6.00 2.45
N PHE A 167 5.83 -6.39 1.31
CA PHE A 167 5.11 -6.79 0.08
C PHE A 167 5.48 -8.20 -0.41
N CYS A 168 6.47 -8.84 0.21
CA CYS A 168 6.98 -10.15 -0.20
C CYS A 168 6.04 -11.33 0.13
N ASN A 169 5.08 -11.15 1.03
CA ASN A 169 4.04 -12.15 1.30
C ASN A 169 2.79 -11.87 0.48
N ARG A 170 2.27 -12.91 -0.19
CA ARG A 170 1.03 -12.82 -0.95
C ARG A 170 -0.15 -12.53 -0.03
N TYR A 171 -1.04 -11.63 -0.45
CA TYR A 171 -2.20 -11.15 0.33
C TYR A 171 -1.86 -10.51 1.67
N CYS A 172 -0.60 -10.09 1.89
CA CYS A 172 -0.25 -9.36 3.10
C CYS A 172 -1.06 -8.05 3.20
N MET A 173 -1.12 -7.47 4.40
CA MET A 173 -1.87 -6.24 4.66
C MET A 173 -1.57 -5.11 3.66
N ARG A 174 -0.32 -4.99 3.21
CA ARG A 174 0.10 -3.91 2.30
C ARG A 174 -0.35 -4.17 0.87
N GLN A 175 -0.30 -5.42 0.40
CA GLN A 175 -0.92 -5.81 -0.87
C GLN A 175 -2.44 -5.62 -0.82
N LYS A 176 -3.11 -5.99 0.29
CA LYS A 176 -4.55 -5.77 0.48
C LYS A 176 -4.95 -4.30 0.41
N HIS A 177 -4.18 -3.42 1.06
CA HIS A 177 -4.39 -1.98 0.96
C HIS A 177 -4.15 -1.47 -0.46
N LEU A 178 -3.06 -1.87 -1.11
CA LEU A 178 -2.75 -1.46 -2.47
C LEU A 178 -3.83 -1.90 -3.46
N PHE A 179 -4.26 -3.16 -3.41
CA PHE A 179 -5.36 -3.70 -4.20
C PHE A 179 -6.65 -2.90 -3.98
N SER A 180 -7.01 -2.64 -2.72
CA SER A 180 -8.22 -1.87 -2.39
C SER A 180 -8.19 -0.45 -2.94
N ILE A 181 -7.04 0.24 -2.81
CA ILE A 181 -6.85 1.62 -3.30
C ILE A 181 -6.95 1.65 -4.82
N LEU A 182 -6.24 0.75 -5.52
CA LEU A 182 -6.25 0.70 -6.99
C LEU A 182 -7.63 0.34 -7.54
N ALA A 183 -8.33 -0.61 -6.92
CA ALA A 183 -9.69 -0.97 -7.31
C ALA A 183 -10.67 0.20 -7.14
N ALA A 184 -10.58 0.92 -6.01
CA ALA A 184 -11.42 2.10 -5.77
C ALA A 184 -11.08 3.26 -6.73
N TYR A 185 -9.79 3.50 -6.96
CA TYR A 185 -9.32 4.56 -7.85
C TYR A 185 -9.77 4.33 -9.30
N ARG A 186 -9.71 3.10 -9.80
CA ARG A 186 -10.18 2.74 -11.14
C ARG A 186 -11.69 2.90 -11.31
N TYR A 187 -12.47 2.89 -10.24
CA TYR A 187 -13.89 3.19 -10.32
C TYR A 187 -14.15 4.71 -10.28
N PHE A 188 -13.29 5.47 -9.61
CA PHE A 188 -13.41 6.93 -9.52
C PHE A 188 -13.12 7.64 -10.85
N HIS A 189 -12.22 7.09 -11.68
CA HIS A 189 -11.85 7.58 -13.02
C HIS A 189 -12.04 6.50 -14.08
#